data_AF-A0A7Y9RZ13-F1
#
_entry.id   AF-A0A7Y9RZ13-F1
#
_cell.length_a   1.000
_cell.length_b   1.000
_cell.length_c   1.000
_cell.angle_alpha   90.00
_cell.angle_beta   90.00
_cell.angle_gamma   90.00
#
_symmetry.space_group_name_H-M   'P 1'
#
loop_
_entity.id
_entity.type
_entity.pdbx_description
1 polymer ?
#
loop_
_entity_poly.entity_id
_entity_poly.type
_entity_poly.pdbx_seq_one_letter_code
_entity_poly.pdbx_strand_id
1 'polypeptide(L)'
;MLHYFHSGTRGLAAPVAVAHLDDALTTMTAMAPEHRPEASAVDPLRSAVERYLATAAGTAWMPDVEVPAPPSTAGLREAGVPVDDDAVRKVAERERERRACLRRLVVSDGWAWHGC
;
A
#
# COMPACT_ATOMS: atom_id res chain seq x y z
N MET A 1 8.80 -20.14 23.72
CA MET A 1 7.56 -19.34 23.74
C MET A 1 7.94 -17.93 23.33
N LEU A 2 7.58 -17.51 22.12
CA LEU A 2 7.91 -16.16 21.66
C LEU A 2 6.90 -15.19 22.29
N HIS A 3 7.41 -14.23 23.05
CA HIS A 3 6.60 -13.21 23.72
C HIS A 3 6.03 -12.25 22.67
N TYR A 4 4.78 -12.52 22.26
CA TYR A 4 3.97 -11.69 21.38
C TYR A 4 3.48 -10.47 22.18
N PHE A 5 4.30 -9.43 22.26
CA PHE A 5 3.90 -8.13 22.79
C PHE A 5 4.09 -7.09 21.68
N HIS A 6 3.10 -6.98 20.80
CA HIS A 6 2.79 -5.72 20.11
C HIS A 6 1.26 -5.59 20.08
N SER A 7 0.80 -4.40 20.46
CA SER A 7 -0.57 -4.06 20.85
C SER A 7 -1.66 -4.66 19.96
N GLY A 8 -2.65 -5.32 20.58
CA GLY A 8 -3.80 -5.99 19.95
C GLY A 8 -4.86 -5.08 19.32
N THR A 9 -4.46 -4.01 18.64
CA THR A 9 -5.38 -3.09 17.93
C THR A 9 -4.98 -2.98 16.47
N ARG A 10 -5.76 -3.62 15.60
CA ARG A 10 -5.66 -3.60 14.12
C ARG A 10 -5.44 -2.20 13.51
N GLY A 11 -5.86 -1.13 14.20
CA GLY A 11 -5.75 0.26 13.75
C GLY A 11 -4.44 0.99 14.09
N LEU A 12 -3.48 0.37 14.79
CA LEU A 12 -2.22 1.02 15.21
C LEU A 12 -0.95 0.36 14.64
N ALA A 13 -1.09 -0.70 13.84
CA ALA A 13 0.06 -1.29 13.15
C ALA A 13 0.48 -0.38 11.99
N ALA A 14 1.55 0.40 12.20
CA ALA A 14 2.11 1.29 11.20
C ALA A 14 2.29 0.64 9.81
N PRO A 15 2.75 -0.63 9.68
CA PRO A 15 2.86 -1.29 8.38
C PRO A 15 1.54 -1.37 7.61
N VAL A 16 0.44 -1.67 8.30
CA VAL A 16 -0.89 -1.80 7.70
C VAL A 16 -1.41 -0.45 7.22
N ALA A 17 -1.27 0.58 8.06
CA ALA A 17 -1.69 1.94 7.71
C ALA A 17 -0.91 2.48 6.49
N VAL A 18 0.40 2.24 6.44
CA VAL A 18 1.24 2.62 5.30
C VAL A 18 0.87 1.84 4.04
N ALA A 19 0.52 0.56 4.16
CA ALA A 19 0.05 -0.24 3.04
C ALA A 19 -1.30 0.25 2.47
N HIS A 20 -2.23 0.68 3.31
CA HIS A 20 -3.47 1.32 2.85
C HIS A 20 -3.22 2.68 2.19
N LEU A 21 -2.30 3.48 2.73
CA LEU A 21 -1.89 4.74 2.09
C LEU A 21 -1.27 4.48 0.71
N ASP A 22 -0.46 3.43 0.58
CA ASP A 22 0.13 3.00 -0.70
C ASP A 22 -0.93 2.69 -1.76
N ASP A 23 -1.94 1.90 -1.40
CA ASP A 23 -3.05 1.54 -2.28
C ASP A 23 -3.84 2.78 -2.71
N ALA A 24 -4.09 3.72 -1.79
CA ALA A 24 -4.76 4.98 -2.09
C ALA A 24 -3.96 5.83 -3.09
N LEU A 25 -2.66 6.01 -2.87
CA LEU A 25 -1.78 6.75 -3.79
C LEU A 25 -1.67 6.08 -5.16
N THR A 26 -1.69 4.73 -5.20
CA THR A 26 -1.68 3.93 -6.44
C THR A 26 -2.93 4.19 -7.26
N THR A 27 -4.08 4.23 -6.58
CA THR A 27 -5.35 4.52 -7.23
C THR A 27 -5.43 5.97 -7.70
N MET A 28 -4.97 6.93 -6.90
CA MET A 28 -4.89 8.36 -7.28
C MET A 28 -4.02 8.58 -8.52
N THR A 29 -2.91 7.87 -8.63
CA THR A 29 -2.00 7.97 -9.80
C THR A 29 -2.65 7.41 -11.07
N ALA A 30 -3.52 6.40 -10.93
CA ALA A 30 -4.24 5.78 -12.04
C ALA A 30 -5.47 6.57 -12.51
N MET A 31 -5.89 7.61 -11.79
CA MET A 31 -7.02 8.45 -12.18
C MET A 31 -6.76 9.14 -13.53
N ALA A 32 -7.86 9.44 -14.23
CA ALA A 32 -7.84 10.26 -15.44
C ALA A 32 -7.17 11.62 -15.14
N PRO A 33 -6.45 12.22 -16.09
CA PRO A 33 -5.69 13.46 -15.86
C PRO A 33 -6.51 14.59 -15.24
N GLU A 34 -7.81 14.68 -15.56
CA GLU A 34 -8.71 15.73 -15.06
C GLU A 34 -9.08 15.56 -13.58
N HIS A 35 -8.95 14.34 -13.05
CA HIS A 35 -9.28 13.97 -11.67
C HIS A 35 -8.05 13.61 -10.84
N ARG A 36 -6.87 13.53 -11.48
CA ARG A 36 -5.62 13.14 -10.84
C ARG A 36 -5.15 14.28 -9.92
N PRO A 37 -4.83 14.00 -8.65
CA PRO A 37 -4.21 14.99 -7.79
C PRO A 37 -2.88 15.49 -8.37
N GLU A 38 -2.55 16.75 -8.10
CA GLU A 38 -1.26 17.33 -8.45
C GLU A 38 -0.10 16.50 -7.88
N ALA A 39 0.98 16.38 -8.65
CA ALA A 39 2.16 15.60 -8.24
C ALA A 39 2.72 16.09 -6.90
N SER A 40 2.64 17.39 -6.63
CA SER A 40 3.04 18.02 -5.36
C SER A 40 2.28 17.50 -4.14
N ALA A 41 1.08 16.92 -4.32
CA ALA A 41 0.32 16.28 -3.24
C ALA A 41 0.68 14.79 -3.07
N VAL A 42 1.06 14.11 -4.14
CA VAL A 42 1.28 12.65 -4.16
C VAL A 42 2.75 12.30 -3.86
N ASP A 43 3.69 13.00 -4.48
CA ASP A 43 5.12 12.69 -4.42
C ASP A 43 5.69 12.73 -3.00
N PRO A 44 5.38 13.72 -2.14
CA PRO A 44 5.88 13.72 -0.77
C PRO A 44 5.40 12.52 0.05
N LEU A 45 4.17 12.06 -0.19
CA LEU A 45 3.60 10.88 0.46
C LEU A 45 4.28 9.61 -0.04
N ARG A 46 4.53 9.51 -1.35
CA ARG A 46 5.31 8.40 -1.93
C ARG A 46 6.72 8.31 -1.34
N SER A 47 7.43 9.44 -1.27
CA SER A 47 8.76 9.48 -0.64
C SER A 47 8.73 9.18 0.85
N ALA A 48 7.62 9.44 1.55
CA ALA A 48 7.46 9.03 2.95
C ALA A 48 7.31 7.51 3.09
N VAL A 49 6.53 6.87 2.21
CA VAL A 49 6.38 5.40 2.15
C VAL A 49 7.74 4.74 1.87
N GLU A 50 8.52 5.26 0.91
CA GLU A 50 9.84 4.74 0.57
C GLU A 50 10.83 4.84 1.73
N ARG A 51 10.89 6.00 2.41
CA ARG A 51 11.75 6.18 3.59
C ARG A 51 11.35 5.27 4.74
N TYR A 52 10.05 5.08 4.94
CA TYR A 52 9.54 4.13 5.93
C TYR A 52 10.00 2.72 5.62
N LEU A 53 9.85 2.27 4.36
CA LEU A 53 10.33 0.97 3.91
C LEU A 53 11.83 0.81 4.08
N ALA A 54 12.63 1.80 3.71
CA ALA A 54 14.08 1.76 3.88
C ALA A 54 14.50 1.60 5.35
N THR A 55 13.76 2.23 6.27
CA THR A 55 14.02 2.16 7.71
C THR A 55 13.56 0.83 8.31
N ALA A 56 12.37 0.36 7.93
CA ALA A 56 11.75 -0.83 8.50
C ALA A 56 12.26 -2.14 7.90
N ALA A 57 12.68 -2.14 6.63
CA ALA A 57 13.19 -3.34 5.97
C ALA A 57 14.51 -3.84 6.58
N GLY A 58 15.30 -2.96 7.19
CA GLY A 58 16.56 -3.34 7.84
C GLY A 58 16.39 -4.15 9.14
N THR A 59 15.19 -4.14 9.73
CA THR A 59 14.92 -4.79 11.03
C THR A 59 13.89 -5.91 10.93
N ALA A 60 13.16 -6.00 9.82
CA ALA A 60 12.11 -6.98 9.61
C ALA A 60 12.67 -8.34 9.16
N TRP A 61 12.06 -9.42 9.65
CA TRP A 61 12.21 -10.72 9.01
C TRP A 61 11.59 -10.69 7.61
N MET A 62 12.22 -11.35 6.63
CA MET A 62 11.81 -11.33 5.22
C MET A 62 11.11 -12.64 4.83
N PRO A 63 9.80 -12.79 5.07
CA PRO A 63 9.05 -13.93 4.56
C PRO A 63 8.97 -13.88 3.03
N ASP A 64 8.87 -15.05 2.41
CA ASP A 64 8.43 -15.13 1.03
C ASP A 64 6.94 -14.79 0.98
N VAL A 65 6.57 -13.83 0.13
CA VAL A 65 5.20 -13.33 0.00
C VAL A 65 4.84 -13.14 -1.46
N GLU A 66 3.60 -13.47 -1.78
CA GLU A 66 3.02 -13.06 -3.04
C GLU A 66 2.83 -11.55 -3.09
N VAL A 67 2.95 -10.99 -4.29
CA VAL A 67 2.66 -9.58 -4.53
C VAL A 67 1.17 -9.34 -4.26
N PRO A 68 0.81 -8.32 -3.47
CA PRO A 68 -0.60 -8.03 -3.18
C PRO A 68 -1.36 -7.70 -4.48
N ALA A 69 -2.63 -8.11 -4.54
CA ALA A 69 -3.49 -7.80 -5.67
C ALA A 69 -3.58 -6.28 -5.87
N PRO A 70 -3.85 -5.77 -7.09
CA PRO A 70 -4.10 -4.34 -7.30
C PRO A 70 -5.22 -3.83 -6.38
N PRO A 71 -5.20 -2.55 -5.99
CA PRO A 71 -6.32 -1.95 -5.26
C PRO A 71 -7.64 -2.14 -6.03
N SER A 72 -8.67 -2.58 -5.33
CA SER A 72 -10.06 -2.52 -5.73
C SER A 72 -10.52 -1.08 -5.94
N THR A 73 -11.22 -0.91 -7.04
CA THR A 73 -11.86 0.33 -7.44
C THR A 73 -13.35 0.36 -7.09
N ALA A 74 -13.89 -0.74 -6.53
CA ALA A 74 -15.33 -0.90 -6.33
C ALA A 74 -15.92 0.25 -5.51
N GLY A 75 -15.31 0.59 -4.36
CA GLY A 75 -15.77 1.68 -3.51
C GLY A 75 -15.67 3.06 -4.16
N LEU A 76 -14.69 3.27 -5.05
CA LEU A 76 -14.58 4.52 -5.82
C LEU A 76 -15.67 4.63 -6.88
N ARG A 77 -15.96 3.53 -7.59
CA ARG A 77 -17.06 3.48 -8.55
C ARG A 77 -18.41 3.69 -7.89
N GLU A 78 -18.63 3.11 -6.71
CA GLU A 78 -19.83 3.34 -5.89
C GLU A 78 -19.96 4.79 -5.44
N ALA A 79 -18.84 5.46 -5.16
CA ALA A 79 -18.81 6.90 -4.82
C ALA A 79 -18.92 7.83 -6.05
N GLY A 80 -19.10 7.29 -7.26
CA GLY A 80 -19.20 8.08 -8.49
C GLY A 80 -17.87 8.62 -9.01
N VAL A 81 -16.74 8.11 -8.52
CA VAL A 81 -15.41 8.51 -8.96
C VAL A 81 -15.03 7.71 -10.22
N PRO A 82 -14.73 8.37 -11.34
CA PRO A 82 -14.34 7.69 -12.57
C PRO A 82 -12.93 7.12 -12.41
N VAL A 83 -12.82 5.79 -12.37
CA VAL A 83 -11.56 5.05 -12.23
C VAL A 83 -11.54 3.88 -13.20
N ASP A 84 -10.39 3.65 -13.81
CA ASP A 84 -10.14 2.54 -14.73
C ASP A 84 -9.32 1.45 -14.04
N ASP A 85 -9.92 0.26 -13.90
CA ASP A 85 -9.31 -0.91 -13.28
C ASP A 85 -8.01 -1.34 -14.00
N ASP A 86 -7.95 -1.17 -15.33
CA ASP A 86 -6.75 -1.51 -16.10
C ASP A 86 -5.62 -0.51 -15.83
N ALA A 87 -5.94 0.77 -15.70
CA ALA A 87 -4.98 1.80 -15.31
C ALA A 87 -4.44 1.53 -13.89
N VAL A 88 -5.32 1.19 -12.94
CA VAL A 88 -4.92 0.84 -11.57
C VAL A 88 -4.01 -0.38 -11.57
N ARG A 89 -4.36 -1.43 -12.32
CA ARG A 89 -3.53 -2.62 -12.48
C ARG A 89 -2.15 -2.30 -13.08
N LYS A 90 -2.07 -1.46 -14.12
CA LYS A 90 -0.80 -1.04 -14.74
C LYS A 90 0.07 -0.26 -13.77
N VAL A 91 -0.50 0.66 -12.99
CA VAL A 91 0.26 1.39 -11.96
C VAL A 91 0.71 0.43 -10.87
N ALA A 92 -0.17 -0.44 -10.36
CA ALA A 92 0.16 -1.44 -9.34
C ALA A 92 1.29 -2.38 -9.78
N GLU A 93 1.31 -2.74 -11.07
CA GLU A 93 2.38 -3.52 -11.70
C GLU A 93 3.71 -2.77 -11.74
N ARG A 94 3.69 -1.49 -12.14
CA ARG A 94 4.89 -0.64 -12.16
C ARG A 94 5.49 -0.48 -10.76
N GLU A 95 4.65 -0.52 -9.74
CA GLU A 95 5.00 -0.38 -8.32
C GLU A 95 5.18 -1.74 -7.61
N ARG A 96 5.27 -2.85 -8.34
CA ARG A 96 5.27 -4.23 -7.81
C ARG A 96 6.27 -4.44 -6.68
N GLU A 97 7.51 -4.00 -6.84
CA GLU A 97 8.59 -4.22 -5.86
C GLU A 97 8.29 -3.55 -4.52
N ARG A 98 7.87 -2.27 -4.57
CA ARG A 98 7.49 -1.48 -3.40
C ARG A 98 6.31 -2.12 -2.66
N ARG A 99 5.29 -2.56 -3.41
CA ARG A 99 4.11 -3.24 -2.87
C ARG A 99 4.46 -4.61 -2.26
N ALA A 100 5.39 -5.36 -2.86
CA ALA A 100 5.90 -6.60 -2.29
C ALA A 100 6.64 -6.36 -0.96
N CYS A 101 7.49 -5.34 -0.89
CA CYS A 101 8.18 -4.95 0.34
C CYS A 101 7.21 -4.58 1.47
N LEU A 102 6.16 -3.81 1.16
CA LEU A 102 5.11 -3.51 2.14
C LEU A 102 4.41 -4.78 2.62
N ARG A 103 4.09 -5.70 1.70
CA ARG A 103 3.43 -6.96 2.08
C ARG A 103 4.31 -7.79 3.00
N ARG A 104 5.62 -7.88 2.75
CA ARG A 104 6.56 -8.56 3.65
C ARG A 104 6.55 -7.94 5.03
N LEU A 105 6.58 -6.62 5.09
CA LEU A 105 6.59 -5.91 6.37
C LEU A 105 5.28 -6.14 7.15
N VAL A 106 4.13 -6.04 6.49
CA VAL A 106 2.82 -6.31 7.09
C VAL A 106 2.75 -7.75 7.63
N VAL A 107 3.20 -8.74 6.85
CA VAL A 107 3.22 -10.15 7.26
C VAL A 107 4.22 -10.39 8.39
N SER A 108 5.39 -9.74 8.36
CA SER A 108 6.40 -9.85 9.40
C SER A 108 5.92 -9.29 10.75
N ASP A 109 5.02 -8.30 10.72
CA ASP A 109 4.37 -7.71 11.89
C ASP A 109 3.14 -8.53 12.36
N GLY A 110 2.86 -9.67 11.71
CA GLY A 110 1.78 -10.59 12.07
C GLY A 110 0.41 -10.25 11.48
N TRP A 111 0.34 -9.31 10.53
CA TRP A 111 -0.89 -8.86 9.92
C TRP A 111 -1.03 -9.36 8.47
N ALA A 112 -2.23 -9.18 7.91
CA ALA A 112 -2.52 -9.48 6.51
C ALA A 112 -3.06 -8.24 5.80
N TRP A 113 -2.63 -8.03 4.56
CA TRP A 113 -3.10 -6.97 3.68
C TRP A 113 -3.15 -7.51 2.25
N HIS A 114 -4.34 -7.59 1.66
CA HIS A 114 -4.56 -8.29 0.39
C HIS A 114 -4.59 -7.37 -0.84
N GLY A 115 -4.41 -6.04 -0.66
CA GLY A 115 -4.87 -5.04 -1.63
C GLY A 115 -6.36 -4.76 -1.35
N CYS A 116 -6.71 -3.49 -1.18
CA CYS A 116 -8.05 -3.08 -0.76
C CYS A 116 -8.95 -2.91 -1.95
#